data_AF-A0A812X906-F1
#
_entry.id   AF-A0A812X906-F1
#
_cell.length_a   1.000
_cell.length_b   1.000
_cell.length_c   1.000
_cell.angle_alpha   90.00
_cell.angle_beta   90.00
_cell.angle_gamma   90.00
#
_symmetry.space_group_name_H-M   'P 1'
#
loop_
_entity.id
_entity.type
_entity.pdbx_description
1 polymer ?
#
loop_
_entity_poly.entity_id
_entity_poly.type
_entity_poly.pdbx_seq_one_letter_code
_entity_poly.pdbx_strand_id
1 'polypeptide(L)'
;CVTPAVFAALARALAEEEAAEEAHELREPPAMSRKPERTQSYWLNGIETLSAPLDDHGRTELSEELQKTWFDFIEKGLAGGKVLVHCRLGVNRSVTVVAAFLVRCRGFTPEEALGLLVERRPCADPVSAYREQLRSLGTR
;
A
#
# COMPACT_ATOMS: atom_id res chain seq x y z
N CYS A 1 -3.34 6.05 23.78
CA CYS A 1 -3.63 7.17 22.86
C CYS A 1 -3.24 6.76 21.45
N VAL A 2 -4.07 5.95 20.77
CA VAL A 2 -3.92 5.62 19.35
C VAL A 2 -5.17 6.19 18.71
N THR A 3 -5.02 7.27 17.94
CA THR A 3 -6.16 8.03 17.44
C THR A 3 -6.95 7.25 16.39
N PRO A 4 -8.27 7.50 16.22
CA PRO A 4 -9.12 6.85 15.22
C PRO A 4 -8.70 7.06 13.75
N ALA A 5 -7.69 7.90 13.49
CA ALA A 5 -7.23 8.28 12.15
C ALA A 5 -6.47 7.18 11.40
N VAL A 6 -6.00 6.13 12.09
CA VAL A 6 -5.38 4.96 11.43
C VAL A 6 -6.41 4.14 10.64
N PHE A 7 -7.73 4.33 10.89
CA PHE A 7 -8.74 3.39 10.43
C PHE A 7 -9.66 3.81 9.27
N ALA A 8 -9.56 5.03 8.74
CA ALA A 8 -10.38 5.40 7.58
C ALA A 8 -9.84 4.88 6.23
N ALA A 9 -8.61 4.39 6.17
CA ALA A 9 -7.94 3.96 4.94
C ALA A 9 -8.24 2.51 4.51
N LEU A 10 -8.71 1.66 5.44
CA LEU A 10 -9.11 0.29 5.08
C LEU A 10 -10.58 0.17 4.63
N ALA A 11 -11.40 1.22 4.82
CA ALA A 11 -12.86 1.14 4.78
C ALA A 11 -13.55 1.53 3.45
N ARG A 12 -12.85 2.09 2.46
CA ARG A 12 -13.44 2.33 1.10
C ARG A 12 -12.76 1.55 -0.02
N ALA A 13 -11.82 0.67 0.31
CA ALA A 13 -11.07 -0.12 -0.67
C ALA A 13 -11.83 -1.35 -1.23
N LEU A 14 -13.04 -1.63 -0.75
CA LEU A 14 -13.81 -2.82 -1.12
C LEU A 14 -15.19 -2.56 -1.75
N ALA A 15 -15.75 -1.35 -1.70
CA ALA A 15 -17.05 -1.12 -2.31
C ALA A 15 -17.29 0.39 -2.48
N GLU A 16 -17.04 0.87 -3.69
CA GLU A 16 -17.98 1.72 -4.42
C GLU A 16 -17.56 1.67 -5.88
N GLU A 17 -18.39 0.99 -6.69
CA GLU A 17 -18.21 0.70 -8.11
C GLU A 17 -18.51 1.91 -9.03
N GLU A 18 -18.90 3.07 -8.52
CA GLU A 18 -19.36 4.19 -9.36
C GLU A 18 -18.82 5.53 -8.86
N ALA A 19 -17.67 5.97 -9.35
CA ALA A 19 -17.30 7.40 -9.38
C ALA A 19 -16.06 7.61 -10.26
N ALA A 20 -16.21 7.45 -11.57
CA ALA A 20 -15.24 7.96 -12.53
C ALA A 20 -15.98 8.39 -13.81
N GLU A 21 -16.97 9.26 -13.65
CA GLU A 21 -17.43 10.11 -14.76
C GLU A 21 -17.13 11.56 -14.37
N GLU A 22 -16.51 12.26 -15.32
CA GLU A 22 -16.02 13.65 -15.27
C GLU A 22 -14.78 13.95 -14.41
N ALA A 23 -13.61 13.89 -15.08
CA ALA A 23 -12.61 14.96 -14.94
C ALA A 23 -11.79 15.08 -16.24
N HIS A 24 -11.93 16.24 -16.86
CA HIS A 24 -11.33 16.65 -18.11
C HIS A 24 -9.80 16.78 -17.99
N GLU A 25 -9.10 16.26 -19.01
CA GLU A 25 -7.75 16.63 -19.46
C GLU A 25 -6.59 16.55 -18.44
N LEU A 26 -6.15 15.32 -18.11
CA LEU A 26 -4.85 15.07 -17.46
C LEU A 26 -4.14 13.88 -18.11
N ARG A 27 -2.87 14.13 -18.46
CA ARG A 27 -1.79 13.20 -18.90
C ARG A 27 -2.18 11.71 -18.81
N GLU A 28 -2.30 11.07 -19.98
CA GLU A 28 -2.82 9.69 -20.07
C GLU A 28 -2.17 8.72 -19.06
N PRO A 29 -2.98 7.92 -18.34
CA PRO A 29 -2.45 6.93 -17.42
C PRO A 29 -1.64 5.88 -18.19
N PRO A 30 -0.54 5.36 -17.60
CA PRO A 30 0.14 4.21 -18.18
C PRO A 30 -0.83 3.04 -18.30
N ALA A 31 -0.72 2.24 -19.36
CA ALA A 31 -1.61 1.11 -19.63
C ALA A 31 -1.77 0.22 -18.37
N MET A 32 -2.93 0.33 -17.70
CA MET A 32 -3.22 -0.27 -16.38
C MET A 32 -3.15 -1.81 -16.35
N SER A 33 -2.98 -2.45 -17.50
CA SER A 33 -3.02 -3.89 -17.64
C SER A 33 -1.69 -4.60 -17.38
N ARG A 34 -0.56 -3.87 -17.25
CA ARG A 34 0.77 -4.44 -16.97
C ARG A 34 1.26 -3.99 -15.59
N LYS A 35 1.89 -4.90 -14.84
CA LYS A 35 2.60 -4.54 -13.60
C LYS A 35 3.65 -3.47 -13.94
N PRO A 36 3.79 -2.41 -13.14
CA PRO A 36 4.84 -1.42 -13.37
C PRO A 36 6.22 -2.09 -13.26
N GLU A 37 7.05 -1.94 -14.29
CA GLU A 37 8.45 -2.36 -14.24
C GLU A 37 9.30 -1.38 -13.43
N ARG A 38 8.83 -0.13 -13.30
CA ARG A 38 9.49 0.95 -12.57
C ARG A 38 8.49 1.75 -11.78
N THR A 39 8.96 2.36 -10.69
CA THR A 39 8.13 3.28 -9.90
C THR A 39 7.77 4.51 -10.72
N GLN A 40 6.49 4.88 -10.70
CA GLN A 40 5.96 6.03 -11.42
C GLN A 40 4.84 6.69 -10.62
N SER A 41 4.88 8.02 -10.54
CA SER A 41 3.76 8.83 -10.07
C SER A 41 3.01 9.47 -11.24
N TYR A 42 1.69 9.58 -11.11
CA TYR A 42 0.80 10.22 -12.09
C TYR A 42 -0.50 10.67 -11.42
N TRP A 43 -1.33 11.39 -12.15
CA TRP A 43 -2.67 11.78 -11.72
C TRP A 43 -3.69 10.97 -12.49
N LEU A 44 -4.64 10.35 -11.79
CA LEU A 44 -5.75 9.62 -12.38
C LEU A 44 -7.05 10.18 -11.82
N ASN A 45 -7.90 10.76 -12.67
CA ASN A 45 -9.18 11.35 -12.28
C ASN A 45 -9.05 12.32 -11.09
N GLY A 46 -8.02 13.17 -11.11
CA GLY A 46 -7.75 14.12 -10.03
C GLY A 46 -7.14 13.52 -8.74
N ILE A 47 -6.79 12.23 -8.75
CA ILE A 47 -6.17 11.52 -7.62
C ILE A 47 -4.68 11.31 -7.90
N GLU A 48 -3.82 11.81 -7.03
CA GLU A 48 -2.39 11.52 -7.08
C GLU A 48 -2.19 10.02 -6.84
N THR A 49 -1.49 9.36 -7.76
CA THR A 49 -1.32 7.91 -7.77
C THR A 49 0.15 7.55 -7.89
N LEU A 50 0.61 6.63 -7.04
CA LEU A 50 1.92 6.01 -7.12
C LEU A 50 1.78 4.53 -7.50
N SER A 51 2.42 4.14 -8.60
CA SER A 51 2.53 2.75 -9.02
C SER A 51 3.98 2.31 -8.86
N ALA A 52 4.21 1.23 -8.12
CA ALA A 52 5.56 0.74 -7.81
C ALA A 52 5.64 -0.79 -7.98
N PRO A 53 6.81 -1.32 -8.39
CA PRO A 53 6.99 -2.74 -8.60
C PRO A 53 6.97 -3.50 -7.27
N LEU A 54 6.13 -4.54 -7.22
CA LEU A 54 6.18 -5.58 -6.20
C LEU A 54 5.72 -6.89 -6.84
N ASP A 55 6.55 -7.92 -6.77
CA ASP A 55 6.27 -9.24 -7.32
C ASP A 55 5.22 -9.99 -6.49
N ASP A 56 4.42 -10.87 -7.09
CA ASP A 56 3.43 -11.64 -6.31
C ASP A 56 4.07 -12.86 -5.63
N HIS A 57 5.29 -13.24 -5.99
CA HIS A 57 5.97 -14.43 -5.47
C HIS A 57 7.08 -14.11 -4.47
N GLY A 58 7.13 -12.88 -3.93
CA GLY A 58 8.09 -12.53 -2.89
C GLY A 58 9.51 -12.24 -3.36
N ARG A 59 9.73 -12.12 -4.68
CA ARG A 59 11.08 -11.95 -5.27
C ARG A 59 11.60 -10.52 -5.20
N THR A 60 10.73 -9.53 -5.09
CA THR A 60 11.15 -8.13 -4.91
C THR A 60 11.67 -7.96 -3.49
N GLU A 61 12.86 -7.39 -3.34
CA GLU A 61 13.39 -6.99 -2.05
C GLU A 61 12.66 -5.74 -1.54
N LEU A 62 12.26 -5.75 -0.27
CA LEU A 62 11.78 -4.56 0.43
C LEU A 62 12.97 -3.65 0.76
N SER A 63 13.64 -3.10 -0.26
CA SER A 63 14.81 -2.24 -0.09
C SER A 63 14.45 -0.90 0.57
N GLU A 64 15.43 -0.23 1.18
CA GLU A 64 15.21 1.08 1.81
C GLU A 64 14.72 2.15 0.84
N GLU A 65 15.24 2.15 -0.40
CA GLU A 65 14.81 3.09 -1.45
C GLU A 65 13.33 2.91 -1.82
N LEU A 66 12.92 1.65 -1.97
CA LEU A 66 11.55 1.30 -2.33
C LEU A 66 10.59 1.63 -1.17
N GLN A 67 11.00 1.29 0.05
CA GLN A 67 10.30 1.65 1.29
C GLN A 67 10.13 3.17 1.40
N LYS A 68 11.22 3.94 1.26
CA LYS A 68 11.19 5.41 1.33
C LYS A 68 10.18 5.98 0.34
N THR A 69 10.18 5.48 -0.90
CA THR A 69 9.26 5.96 -1.94
C THR A 69 7.80 5.71 -1.57
N TRP A 70 7.46 4.53 -1.04
CA TRP A 70 6.09 4.24 -0.59
C TRP A 70 5.70 5.07 0.63
N PHE A 71 6.59 5.16 1.62
CA PHE A 71 6.28 5.79 2.90
C PHE A 71 6.14 7.30 2.75
N ASP A 72 6.99 7.95 1.96
CA ASP A 72 6.85 9.38 1.64
C ASP A 72 5.49 9.67 0.99
N PHE A 73 5.03 8.80 0.08
CA PHE A 73 3.73 8.94 -0.57
C PHE A 73 2.56 8.73 0.41
N ILE A 74 2.65 7.69 1.26
CA ILE A 74 1.63 7.41 2.28
C ILE A 74 1.55 8.56 3.29
N GLU A 75 2.67 9.03 3.84
CA GLU A 75 2.68 10.14 4.80
C GLU A 75 2.13 11.42 4.20
N LYS A 76 2.54 11.77 2.97
CA LYS A 76 2.01 12.93 2.25
C LYS A 76 0.50 12.87 2.12
N GLY A 77 -0.04 11.73 1.69
CA GLY A 77 -1.48 11.58 1.52
C GLY A 77 -2.25 11.54 2.84
N LEU A 78 -1.65 10.99 3.92
CA LEU A 78 -2.24 11.01 5.26
C LEU A 78 -2.26 12.42 5.88
N ALA A 79 -1.29 13.28 5.55
CA ALA A 79 -1.27 14.67 5.98
C ALA A 79 -2.39 15.50 5.32
N GLY A 80 -2.74 15.17 4.07
CA GLY A 80 -3.76 15.88 3.28
C GLY A 80 -5.16 15.23 3.29
N GLY A 81 -5.31 14.01 3.81
CA GLY A 81 -6.58 13.29 3.79
C GLY A 81 -6.45 11.78 3.99
N LYS A 82 -6.74 11.02 2.93
CA LYS A 82 -6.79 9.55 2.95
C LYS A 82 -5.92 8.97 1.84
N VAL A 83 -5.37 7.78 2.08
CA VAL A 83 -4.57 7.03 1.11
C VAL A 83 -5.18 5.65 0.89
N LEU A 84 -5.29 5.25 -0.38
CA LEU A 84 -5.65 3.91 -0.78
C LEU A 84 -4.39 3.15 -1.23
N VAL A 85 -4.08 2.05 -0.54
CA VAL A 85 -3.02 1.11 -0.97
C VAL A 85 -3.70 -0.17 -1.43
N HIS A 86 -3.56 -0.51 -2.71
CA HIS A 86 -4.21 -1.68 -3.29
C HIS A 86 -3.26 -2.50 -4.16
N CYS A 87 -3.62 -3.76 -4.37
CA CYS A 87 -3.06 -4.61 -5.41
C CYS A 87 -4.23 -5.27 -6.16
N ARG A 88 -3.99 -6.35 -6.90
CA ARG A 88 -5.07 -7.00 -7.65
C ARG A 88 -6.15 -7.63 -6.76
N LEU A 89 -5.75 -8.33 -5.70
CA LEU A 89 -6.68 -9.07 -4.81
C LEU A 89 -6.75 -8.50 -3.39
N GLY A 90 -5.84 -7.59 -3.05
CA GLY A 90 -5.69 -7.09 -1.68
C GLY A 90 -5.26 -8.15 -0.66
N VAL A 91 -4.63 -9.26 -1.09
CA VAL A 91 -4.21 -10.37 -0.21
C VAL A 91 -2.73 -10.27 0.14
N ASN A 92 -1.88 -10.00 -0.85
CA ASN A 92 -0.43 -10.15 -0.74
C ASN A 92 0.30 -8.80 -0.81
N ARG A 93 0.54 -8.27 -2.01
CA ARG A 93 1.37 -7.06 -2.25
C ARG A 93 0.99 -5.83 -1.42
N SER A 94 -0.28 -5.43 -1.45
CA SER A 94 -0.73 -4.25 -0.70
C SER A 94 -0.62 -4.47 0.81
N VAL A 95 -0.89 -5.69 1.29
CA VAL A 95 -0.75 -6.08 2.69
C VAL A 95 0.71 -5.98 3.11
N THR A 96 1.65 -6.47 2.29
CA THR A 96 3.10 -6.33 2.52
C THR A 96 3.52 -4.87 2.66
N VAL A 97 3.07 -3.99 1.76
CA VAL A 97 3.42 -2.55 1.80
C VAL A 97 2.90 -1.89 3.08
N VAL A 98 1.64 -2.12 3.42
CA VAL A 98 1.05 -1.52 4.63
C VAL A 98 1.70 -2.09 5.90
N ALA A 99 1.98 -3.40 5.95
CA ALA A 99 2.69 -3.99 7.07
C ALA A 99 4.09 -3.40 7.24
N ALA A 100 4.85 -3.24 6.15
CA ALA A 100 6.18 -2.63 6.18
C ALA A 100 6.13 -1.18 6.72
N PHE A 101 5.11 -0.42 6.30
CA PHE A 101 4.87 0.93 6.81
C PHE A 101 4.56 0.95 8.32
N LEU A 102 3.70 0.04 8.80
CA LEU A 102 3.39 -0.06 10.23
C LEU A 102 4.62 -0.42 11.06
N VAL A 103 5.45 -1.34 10.57
CA VAL A 103 6.69 -1.74 11.25
C VAL A 103 7.67 -0.56 11.32
N ARG A 104 7.99 0.04 10.17
CA ARG A 104 9.04 1.06 10.08
C ARG A 104 8.62 2.43 10.58
N CYS A 105 7.40 2.86 10.28
CA CYS A 105 6.95 4.23 10.53
C CYS A 105 6.04 4.34 11.76
N ARG A 106 5.49 3.24 12.26
CA ARG A 106 4.58 3.23 13.43
C ARG A 106 5.07 2.38 14.60
N GLY A 107 6.20 1.69 14.45
CA GLY A 107 6.86 0.97 15.55
C GLY A 107 6.19 -0.33 15.96
N PHE A 108 5.32 -0.89 15.09
CA PHE A 108 4.73 -2.20 15.31
C PHE A 108 5.77 -3.29 15.10
N THR A 109 5.63 -4.41 15.81
CA THR A 109 6.27 -5.65 15.40
C THR A 109 5.63 -6.17 14.10
N PRO A 110 6.35 -6.99 13.31
CA PRO A 110 5.80 -7.62 12.11
C PRO A 110 4.49 -8.39 12.39
N GLU A 111 4.44 -9.10 13.51
CA GLU A 111 3.29 -9.90 13.93
C GLU A 111 2.10 -9.02 14.33
N GLU A 112 2.34 -7.92 15.07
CA GLU A 112 1.27 -6.97 15.41
C GLU A 112 0.73 -6.27 14.15
N ALA A 113 1.62 -5.86 13.23
CA ALA A 113 1.22 -5.23 11.98
C ALA A 113 0.34 -6.16 11.13
N LEU A 114 0.73 -7.42 10.98
CA LEU A 114 -0.06 -8.41 10.24
C LEU A 114 -1.35 -8.78 10.96
N GLY A 115 -1.32 -8.94 12.28
CA GLY A 115 -2.51 -9.19 13.10
C GLY A 115 -3.56 -8.10 12.91
N LEU A 116 -3.13 -6.83 12.99
CA LEU A 116 -3.99 -5.67 12.76
C LEU A 116 -4.65 -5.69 11.35
N LEU A 117 -3.90 -6.10 10.33
CA LEU A 117 -4.40 -6.18 8.96
C LEU A 117 -5.40 -7.33 8.80
N VAL A 118 -5.15 -8.48 9.42
CA VAL A 118 -6.06 -9.65 9.40
C VAL A 118 -7.38 -9.33 10.12
N GLU A 119 -7.33 -8.67 11.28
CA GLU A 119 -8.53 -8.27 12.04
C GLU A 119 -9.51 -7.46 11.19
N ARG A 120 -8.98 -6.64 10.28
CA ARG A 120 -9.79 -5.76 9.44
C ARG A 120 -10.01 -6.28 8.03
N ARG A 121 -9.15 -7.17 7.56
CA ARG A 121 -9.24 -7.84 6.26
C ARG A 121 -8.85 -9.31 6.46
N PRO A 122 -9.80 -10.21 6.74
CA PRO A 122 -9.49 -11.61 7.06
C PRO A 122 -8.73 -12.38 5.98
N CYS A 123 -8.79 -11.93 4.72
CA CYS A 123 -8.02 -12.51 3.61
C CYS A 123 -6.59 -11.94 3.47
N ALA A 124 -6.13 -11.07 4.38
CA ALA A 124 -4.79 -10.54 4.37
C ALA A 124 -3.78 -11.66 4.65
N ASP A 125 -3.01 -12.04 3.64
CA ASP A 125 -2.08 -13.17 3.72
C ASP A 125 -0.91 -12.96 2.75
N PRO A 126 0.13 -12.19 3.16
CA PRO A 126 1.33 -12.04 2.36
C PRO A 126 2.08 -13.37 2.27
N VAL A 127 2.71 -13.63 1.12
CA VAL A 127 3.48 -14.85 0.91
C VAL A 127 4.64 -14.96 1.91
N SER A 128 5.06 -16.19 2.21
CA SER A 128 6.09 -16.49 3.23
C SER A 128 7.36 -15.65 3.08
N ALA A 129 7.86 -15.52 1.84
CA ALA A 129 9.04 -14.71 1.53
C ALA A 129 8.88 -13.23 1.96
N TYR A 130 7.69 -12.64 1.81
CA TYR A 130 7.45 -11.29 2.30
C TYR A 130 7.29 -11.22 3.81
N ARG A 131 6.71 -12.24 4.45
CA ARG A 131 6.67 -12.33 5.92
C ARG A 131 8.07 -12.39 6.51
N GLU A 132 8.98 -13.12 5.88
CA GLU A 132 10.40 -13.17 6.27
C GLU A 132 11.08 -11.82 6.11
N GLN A 133 10.91 -11.16 4.97
CA GLN A 133 11.46 -9.82 4.77
C GLN A 133 10.90 -8.81 5.78
N LEU A 134 9.59 -8.84 6.06
CA LEU A 134 8.97 -8.01 7.10
C LEU A 134 9.58 -8.25 8.48
N ARG A 135 9.89 -9.50 8.83
CA ARG A 135 10.57 -9.84 10.09
C ARG A 135 11.96 -9.21 10.18
N SER A 136 12.73 -9.24 9.09
CA SER A 136 14.03 -8.57 9.03
C SER A 136 13.94 -7.04 9.18
N LEU A 137 12.80 -6.41 8.82
CA LEU A 137 12.59 -4.97 9.05
C LEU A 137 12.34 -4.62 10.52
N GLY A 138 11.82 -5.56 11.31
CA GLY A 138 11.44 -5.36 12.71
C GLY A 138 12.59 -5.48 13.72
N THR A 139 13.69 -6.14 13.34
CA THR A 139 14.94 -6.19 14.12
C THR A 139 15.63 -4.83 14.08
N ARG A 140 15.59 -4.11 15.20
CA ARG A 140 16.30 -2.84 15.43
C ARG A 140 17.73 -3.06 15.91
#